data_AF-A0A4R7VQS0-F1
#
_entry.id   AF-A0A4R7VQS0-F1
#
_cell.length_a   1.000
_cell.length_b   1.000
_cell.length_c   1.000
_cell.angle_alpha   90.00
_cell.angle_beta   90.00
_cell.angle_gamma   90.00
#
_symmetry.space_group_name_H-M   'P 1'
#
loop_
_entity.id
_entity.type
_entity.pdbx_description
1 polymer ?
#
loop_
_entity_poly.entity_id
_entity_poly.type
_entity_poly.pdbx_seq_one_letter_code
_entity_poly.pdbx_strand_id
1 'polypeptide(L)'
;MSDTERQALLEKLTRYVSDEVLGEQDATDLTTTTPLLEWGILNSVETARLTVYLRQEFGVRVPPMQVNAEHFKDLESITDLVTELRLGTR
;
A
#
# COMPACT_ATOMS: atom_id res chain seq x y z
N MET A 1 -14.57 10.38 -1.81
CA MET A 1 -13.79 9.80 -2.92
C MET A 1 -14.73 8.95 -3.74
N SER A 2 -14.58 8.99 -5.06
CA SER A 2 -15.31 8.13 -5.99
C SER A 2 -14.65 6.76 -6.11
N ASP A 3 -15.41 5.71 -6.44
CA ASP A 3 -14.88 4.36 -6.64
C ASP A 3 -13.73 4.33 -7.66
N THR A 4 -13.77 5.21 -8.67
CA THR A 4 -12.73 5.37 -9.68
C THR A 4 -11.40 5.84 -9.09
N GLU A 5 -11.41 6.74 -8.11
CA GLU A 5 -10.19 7.22 -7.45
C GLU A 5 -9.54 6.14 -6.58
N ARG A 6 -10.36 5.35 -5.88
CA ARG A 6 -9.88 4.21 -5.08
C ARG A 6 -9.23 3.16 -6.00
N GLN A 7 -9.88 2.83 -7.11
CA GLN A 7 -9.35 1.88 -8.08
C GLN A 7 -8.00 2.35 -8.67
N ALA A 8 -7.88 3.63 -9.03
CA ALA A 8 -6.63 4.19 -9.53
C ALA A 8 -5.49 4.19 -8.49
N LEU A 9 -5.82 4.33 -7.20
CA LEU A 9 -4.86 4.21 -6.10
C LEU A 9 -4.37 2.77 -5.98
N LEU A 10 -5.31 1.82 -5.94
CA LEU A 10 -5.00 0.40 -5.86
C LEU A 10 -4.11 -0.04 -7.02
N GLU A 11 -4.41 0.35 -8.25
CA GLU A 11 -3.60 0.02 -9.42
C GLU A 11 -2.16 0.55 -9.34
N LYS A 12 -1.99 1.78 -8.85
CA LYS A 12 -0.66 2.37 -8.65
C LYS A 12 0.11 1.65 -7.54
N LEU A 13 -0.58 1.32 -6.46
CA LEU A 13 0.01 0.60 -5.34
C LEU A 13 0.43 -0.83 -5.73
N THR A 14 -0.43 -1.55 -6.45
CA THR A 14 -0.12 -2.88 -7.00
C THR A 14 1.13 -2.80 -7.86
N ARG A 15 1.20 -1.82 -8.78
CA ARG A 15 2.38 -1.63 -9.64
C ARG A 15 3.65 -1.37 -8.82
N TYR A 16 3.60 -0.50 -7.82
CA TYR A 16 4.75 -0.25 -6.96
C TYR A 16 5.22 -1.52 -6.24
N VAL A 17 4.31 -2.31 -5.67
CA VAL A 17 4.69 -3.55 -4.97
C VAL A 17 5.21 -4.60 -5.95
N SER A 18 4.64 -4.72 -7.14
CA SER A 18 5.15 -5.60 -8.18
C SER A 18 6.55 -5.21 -8.64
N ASP A 19 6.78 -3.93 -8.93
CA ASP A 19 8.00 -3.50 -9.62
C ASP A 19 9.15 -3.22 -8.64
N GLU A 20 8.87 -2.56 -7.52
CA GLU A 20 9.88 -2.04 -6.59
C GLU A 20 10.13 -2.95 -5.37
N VAL A 21 9.17 -3.83 -5.02
CA VAL A 21 9.28 -4.71 -3.85
C VAL A 21 9.59 -6.15 -4.25
N LEU A 22 8.81 -6.73 -5.16
CA LEU A 22 9.00 -8.12 -5.63
C LEU A 22 9.96 -8.19 -6.82
N GLY A 23 9.87 -7.23 -7.74
CA GLY A 23 10.48 -7.30 -9.07
C GLY A 23 9.61 -8.11 -10.05
N GLU A 24 9.76 -7.81 -11.34
CA GLU A 24 8.88 -8.31 -12.41
C GLU A 24 8.76 -9.85 -12.48
N GLN A 25 9.77 -10.59 -12.01
CA GLN A 25 9.79 -12.06 -12.07
C GLN A 25 8.93 -12.71 -10.96
N ASP A 26 8.85 -12.08 -9.78
CA ASP A 26 8.22 -12.64 -8.59
C ASP A 26 6.80 -12.08 -8.35
N ALA A 27 6.35 -11.13 -9.19
CA ALA A 27 5.04 -10.49 -9.08
C ALA A 27 3.86 -11.32 -9.59
N THR A 28 4.10 -12.48 -10.23
CA THR A 28 3.08 -13.27 -10.94
C THR A 28 1.92 -13.73 -10.06
N ASP A 29 2.16 -13.98 -8.77
CA ASP A 29 1.15 -14.44 -7.80
C ASP A 29 0.61 -13.31 -6.90
N LEU A 30 0.98 -12.05 -7.17
CA LEU A 30 0.49 -10.91 -6.39
C LEU A 30 -0.97 -10.60 -6.75
N THR A 31 -1.84 -10.64 -5.75
CA THR A 31 -3.23 -10.20 -5.82
C THR A 31 -3.46 -9.06 -4.84
N THR A 32 -4.59 -8.36 -4.97
CA THR A 32 -4.89 -7.22 -4.08
C THR A 32 -5.13 -7.64 -2.62
N THR A 33 -5.45 -8.91 -2.40
CA THR A 33 -5.69 -9.53 -1.08
C THR A 33 -4.56 -10.45 -0.62
N THR A 34 -3.41 -10.45 -1.32
CA THR A 34 -2.25 -11.26 -0.93
C THR A 34 -1.75 -10.84 0.46
N PRO A 35 -1.55 -11.77 1.42
CA PRO A 35 -1.02 -11.48 2.75
C PRO A 35 0.45 -11.00 2.72
N LEU A 36 0.66 -9.69 2.57
CA LEU A 36 1.96 -9.09 2.34
C LEU A 36 2.96 -9.34 3.48
N LEU A 37 2.49 -9.29 4.73
CA LEU A 37 3.34 -9.50 5.90
C LEU A 37 3.63 -10.99 6.13
N GLU A 38 2.62 -11.85 5.97
CA GLU A 38 2.76 -13.29 6.19
C GLU A 38 3.68 -13.94 5.15
N TRP A 39 3.64 -13.44 3.91
CA TRP A 39 4.51 -13.90 2.83
C TRP A 39 5.89 -13.23 2.86
N GLY A 40 6.13 -12.29 3.78
CA GLY A 40 7.41 -11.59 3.92
C GLY A 40 7.68 -10.56 2.82
N ILE A 41 6.69 -10.27 1.96
CA ILE A 41 6.75 -9.24 0.91
C ILE A 41 6.96 -7.87 1.57
N LEU A 42 6.19 -7.59 2.61
CA LEU A 42 6.42 -6.44 3.47
C LEU A 42 7.13 -6.87 4.74
N ASN A 43 8.29 -6.27 4.96
CA ASN A 43 9.03 -6.30 6.21
C ASN A 43 9.25 -4.87 6.72
N SER A 44 10.03 -4.65 7.78
CA SER A 44 10.25 -3.30 8.32
C SER A 44 10.86 -2.32 7.32
N VAL A 45 11.79 -2.77 6.46
CA VAL A 45 12.44 -1.94 5.45
C VAL A 45 11.47 -1.59 4.33
N GLU A 46 10.76 -2.59 3.80
CA GLU A 46 9.80 -2.37 2.72
C GLU A 46 8.60 -1.57 3.18
N THR A 47 8.15 -1.76 4.42
CA THR A 47 7.10 -0.92 5.03
C THR A 47 7.55 0.54 5.12
N ALA A 48 8.79 0.80 5.55
CA ALA A 48 9.32 2.15 5.58
C ALA A 48 9.39 2.79 4.18
N ARG A 49 9.89 2.05 3.17
CA ARG A 49 9.92 2.49 1.77
C ARG A 49 8.52 2.78 1.24
N LEU A 50 7.57 1.89 1.50
CA LEU A 50 6.17 2.08 1.14
C LEU A 50 5.60 3.37 1.77
N THR A 51 5.83 3.65 3.05
CA THR A 51 5.33 4.90 3.66
C THR A 51 5.93 6.16 3.03
N VAL A 52 7.16 6.08 2.51
CA VAL A 52 7.78 7.16 1.73
C VAL A 52 7.10 7.30 0.37
N TYR A 53 6.86 6.18 -0.33
CA TYR A 53 6.12 6.14 -1.59
C TYR A 53 4.71 6.74 -1.45
N LEU A 54 3.95 6.34 -0.43
CA LEU A 54 2.60 6.87 -0.16
C LEU A 54 2.62 8.39 0.04
N ARG A 55 3.68 8.93 0.66
CA ARG A 55 3.85 10.36 0.82
C ARG A 55 4.16 11.07 -0.50
N GLN A 56 5.04 10.49 -1.32
CA GLN A 56 5.49 11.10 -2.57
C GLN A 56 4.41 11.03 -3.66
N GLU A 57 3.82 9.86 -3.87
CA GLU A 57 2.84 9.64 -4.95
C GLU A 57 1.43 10.08 -4.58
N PHE A 58 1.04 9.93 -3.32
CA PHE A 58 -0.33 10.19 -2.89
C PHE A 58 -0.48 11.42 -1.99
N GLY A 59 0.62 12.04 -1.56
CA GLY A 59 0.59 13.15 -0.62
C GLY A 59 0.19 12.75 0.80
N VAL A 60 0.13 11.45 1.11
CA VAL A 60 -0.39 10.93 2.38
C VAL A 60 0.74 10.64 3.34
N ARG A 61 0.66 11.23 4.54
CA ARG A 61 1.56 10.89 5.65
C ARG A 61 0.87 9.87 6.54
N VAL A 62 1.36 8.63 6.51
CA VAL A 62 0.89 7.59 7.43
C VAL A 62 1.48 7.84 8.82
N PRO A 63 0.66 8.02 9.87
CA PRO A 63 1.13 8.11 11.24
C PRO A 63 1.77 6.80 11.69
N PRO A 64 2.86 6.81 12.50
CA PRO A 64 3.51 5.58 12.94
C PRO A 64 2.57 4.58 13.64
N MET A 65 1.56 5.06 14.36
CA MET A 65 0.57 4.21 15.06
C MET A 65 -0.36 3.44 14.11
N GLN A 66 -0.50 3.90 12.85
CA GLN A 66 -1.31 3.24 11.83
C GLN A 66 -0.47 2.29 10.97
N VAL A 67 0.86 2.26 11.14
CA VAL A 67 1.74 1.26 10.52
C VAL A 67 1.68 -0.02 11.35
N ASN A 68 0.67 -0.85 11.08
CA ASN A 68 0.41 -2.07 11.83
C ASN A 68 -0.08 -3.20 10.91
N ALA A 69 -0.20 -4.40 11.47
CA ALA A 69 -0.59 -5.59 10.71
C ALA A 69 -1.99 -5.51 10.10
N GLU A 70 -2.91 -4.73 10.69
CA GLU A 70 -4.27 -4.59 10.18
C GLU A 70 -4.31 -3.74 8.90
N HIS A 71 -3.63 -2.60 8.89
CA HIS A 71 -3.63 -1.71 7.73
C HIS A 71 -2.65 -2.12 6.63
N PHE A 72 -1.62 -2.92 6.95
CA PHE A 72 -0.58 -3.34 6.00
C PHE A 72 -0.65 -4.84 5.65
N LYS A 73 -1.76 -5.52 5.95
CA LYS A 73 -1.93 -6.95 5.61
C LYS A 73 -1.97 -7.21 4.11
N ASP A 74 -2.60 -6.33 3.34
CA ASP A 74 -2.84 -6.48 1.90
C ASP A 74 -3.00 -5.11 1.20
N LEU A 75 -3.05 -5.10 -0.13
CA LEU A 75 -3.09 -3.86 -0.93
C LEU A 75 -4.43 -3.13 -0.80
N GLU A 76 -5.53 -3.86 -0.61
CA GLU A 76 -6.85 -3.29 -0.35
C GLU A 76 -6.84 -2.48 0.95
N SER A 77 -6.28 -3.04 2.03
CA SER A 77 -6.24 -2.40 3.36
C SER A 77 -5.37 -1.15 3.37
N ILE A 78 -4.24 -1.19 2.66
CA ILE A 78 -3.39 0.00 2.48
C ILE A 78 -4.15 1.05 1.67
N THR A 79 -4.87 0.65 0.62
CA THR A 79 -5.69 1.54 -0.20
C THR A 79 -6.79 2.22 0.61
N ASP A 80 -7.45 1.46 1.50
CA ASP A 80 -8.48 1.98 2.40
C ASP A 80 -7.87 2.96 3.41
N LEU A 81 -6.73 2.63 4.03
CA LEU A 81 -6.02 3.55 4.93
C LEU A 81 -5.68 4.87 4.23
N VAL A 82 -5.13 4.82 3.01
CA VAL A 82 -4.74 6.03 2.26
C VAL A 82 -5.97 6.85 1.88
N THR A 83 -7.08 6.19 1.56
CA THR A 83 -8.38 6.81 1.28
C THR A 83 -8.91 7.54 2.53
N GLU A 84 -8.91 6.89 3.68
CA GLU A 84 -9.35 7.46 4.96
C GLU A 84 -8.51 8.69 5.35
N LEU A 85 -7.19 8.58 5.26
CA LEU A 85 -6.28 9.68 5.57
C LEU A 85 -6.49 10.89 4.65
N ARG A 86 -6.78 10.67 3.36
CA ARG A 86 -7.11 11.76 2.43
C ARG A 86 -8.42 12.47 2.77
N LEU A 87 -9.40 11.74 3.28
CA LEU A 87 -10.68 12.31 3.70
C LEU A 87 -10.58 13.05 5.04
N GLY A 88 -9.72 12.57 5.94
CA GLY A 88 -9.53 13.11 7.29
C GLY A 88 -8.57 14.28 7.42
N THR A 89 -7.78 14.61 6.39
CA THR A 89 -6.81 15.74 6.43
C THR A 89 -7.49 17.11 6.21
N ARG A 90 -8.60 17.39 6.91
CA ARG A 90 -9.24 18.72 6.94
C ARG A 90 -8.64 19.61 8.02
#